data_AF-A0AAN8K8D2-F1
#
_entry.id   AF-A0AAN8K8D2-F1
#
_cell.length_a   1.000
_cell.length_b   1.000
_cell.length_c   1.000
_cell.angle_alpha   90.00
_cell.angle_beta   90.00
_cell.angle_gamma   90.00
#
_symmetry.space_group_name_H-M   'P 1'
#
loop_
_entity.id
_entity.type
_entity.pdbx_description
1 polymer ?
#
loop_
_entity_poly.entity_id
_entity_poly.type
_entity_poly.pdbx_seq_one_letter_code
_entity_poly.pdbx_strand_id
1 'polypeptide(L)'
;MFASSETRLRESSNLGIRIDDMMRIGDRVSVHGKTGIVKYVGFIDDNQVAPRLYVGVKLDDNVNSLTNGLFEGKRYFYCTPGHGIMVPYSEVKRLRRYVKVPSLTANSMFPSWQQVRQGRKERQEKLDSFYRARSCSPRCRDSSRRPVRHASSFHHSNEYLSRFTNDKNDVAYKDKLKYQSEREKRETLEKLDEEKSMRKEKQGLKKLFGSGERAERLHETLKYLQRGYEKGEEERLKSQRHHASFDVDL
;
A
#
# COMPACT_ATOMS: atom_id res chain seq x y z
N MET A 1 30.91 -45.55 40.66
CA MET A 1 31.04 -44.30 41.43
C MET A 1 30.27 -43.22 40.67
N PHE A 2 29.08 -42.85 41.16
CA PHE A 2 28.24 -41.84 40.53
C PHE A 2 28.71 -40.46 40.95
N ALA A 3 29.41 -39.75 40.06
CA ALA A 3 29.78 -38.36 40.31
C ALA A 3 28.51 -37.49 40.29
N SER A 4 28.25 -36.83 41.43
CA SER A 4 27.07 -36.04 41.73
C SER A 4 26.77 -34.98 40.68
N SER A 5 25.49 -34.81 40.35
CA SER A 5 24.92 -33.83 39.42
C SER A 5 25.36 -32.37 39.63
N GLU A 6 25.89 -32.03 40.81
CA GLU A 6 26.40 -30.70 41.15
C GLU A 6 27.73 -30.32 40.46
N THR A 7 28.59 -31.29 40.12
CA THR A 7 29.87 -30.97 39.45
C THR A 7 29.68 -30.53 38.00
N ARG A 8 28.61 -30.98 37.33
CA ARG A 8 28.27 -30.58 35.95
C ARG A 8 27.76 -29.15 35.83
N LEU A 9 27.21 -28.58 36.90
CA LEU A 9 26.72 -27.19 36.89
C LEU A 9 27.86 -26.18 37.11
N ARG A 10 28.97 -26.57 37.75
CA ARG A 10 30.08 -25.66 38.03
C ARG A 10 30.98 -25.35 36.83
N GLU A 11 30.95 -26.15 35.78
CA GLU A 11 31.74 -25.87 34.56
C GLU A 11 31.08 -24.85 33.62
N SER A 12 29.81 -24.51 33.89
CA SER A 12 29.08 -23.50 33.11
C SER A 12 29.53 -22.06 33.38
N SER A 13 30.26 -21.81 34.48
CA SER A 13 30.78 -20.48 34.81
C SER A 13 31.97 -20.05 33.94
N ASN A 14 32.63 -20.98 33.22
CA ASN A 14 33.77 -20.65 32.35
C ASN A 14 33.36 -20.05 30.99
N LEU A 15 32.07 -20.07 30.64
CA LEU A 15 31.54 -19.49 29.39
C LEU A 15 30.89 -18.11 29.58
N GLY A 16 30.84 -17.57 30.80
CA GLY A 16 30.21 -16.27 31.08
C GLY A 16 28.70 -16.23 30.82
N ILE A 17 28.05 -17.39 30.65
CA ILE A 17 26.63 -17.51 30.35
C ILE A 17 25.85 -17.53 31.66
N ARG A 18 24.97 -16.55 31.87
CA ARG A 18 24.02 -16.56 33.00
C ARG A 18 23.09 -17.77 32.84
N ILE A 19 22.82 -18.49 33.92
CA ILE A 19 21.95 -19.70 33.92
C ILE A 19 20.57 -19.42 33.32
N ASP A 20 20.07 -18.19 33.45
CA ASP A 20 18.79 -17.74 32.88
C ASP A 20 18.81 -17.63 31.34
N ASP A 21 20.00 -17.40 30.75
CA ASP A 21 20.23 -17.32 29.30
C ASP A 21 20.62 -18.66 28.67
N MET A 22 20.67 -19.75 29.46
CA MET A 22 20.91 -21.08 28.90
C MET A 22 19.75 -21.52 27.99
N MET A 23 20.11 -22.01 26.81
CA MET A 23 19.16 -22.62 25.88
C MET A 23 18.51 -23.85 26.49
N ARG A 24 17.21 -23.98 26.28
CA ARG A 24 16.43 -25.14 26.72
C ARG A 24 15.87 -25.91 25.54
N ILE A 25 15.59 -27.19 25.76
CA ILE A 25 14.87 -28.01 24.78
C ILE A 25 13.54 -27.33 24.47
N GLY A 26 13.23 -27.19 23.17
CA GLY A 26 12.06 -26.48 22.67
C GLY A 26 12.27 -25.00 22.36
N ASP A 27 13.41 -24.40 22.71
CA ASP A 27 13.74 -23.05 22.28
C ASP A 27 13.93 -22.99 20.76
N ARG A 28 13.53 -21.85 20.18
CA ARG A 28 13.76 -21.56 18.76
C ARG A 28 15.12 -20.90 18.59
N VAL A 29 15.91 -21.43 17.68
CA VAL A 29 17.31 -21.05 17.50
C VAL A 29 17.66 -20.91 16.03
N SER A 30 18.74 -20.19 15.76
CA SER A 30 19.36 -20.11 14.45
C SER A 30 20.78 -20.64 14.49
N VAL A 31 21.11 -21.47 13.50
CA VAL A 31 22.41 -22.12 13.30
C VAL A 31 22.80 -21.92 11.84
N HIS A 32 23.96 -21.29 11.60
CA HIS A 32 24.46 -20.93 10.25
C HIS A 32 23.40 -20.30 9.32
N GLY A 33 22.56 -19.41 9.85
CA GLY A 33 21.52 -18.71 9.09
C GLY A 33 20.24 -19.52 8.85
N LYS A 34 20.17 -20.78 9.30
CA LYS A 34 18.96 -21.61 9.26
C LYS A 34 18.27 -21.62 10.61
N THR A 35 16.95 -21.81 10.63
CA THR A 35 16.16 -21.81 11.86
C THR A 35 15.75 -23.21 12.26
N GLY A 36 15.61 -23.43 13.56
CA GLY A 36 15.15 -24.70 14.07
C GLY A 36 14.77 -24.67 15.55
N ILE A 37 14.50 -25.84 16.07
CA ILE A 37 14.08 -26.09 17.44
C ILE A 37 15.11 -26.97 18.13
N VAL A 38 15.55 -26.55 19.32
CA VAL A 38 16.47 -27.33 20.14
C VAL A 38 15.79 -28.62 20.61
N LYS A 39 16.46 -29.76 20.37
CA LYS A 39 16.02 -31.10 20.79
C LYS A 39 16.94 -31.72 21.85
N TYR A 40 18.19 -31.30 21.89
CA TYR A 40 19.18 -31.80 22.83
C TYR A 40 20.11 -30.66 23.26
N VAL A 41 20.47 -30.62 24.55
CA VAL A 41 21.51 -29.74 25.11
C VAL A 41 22.28 -30.58 26.11
N GLY A 42 23.58 -30.75 25.89
CA GLY A 42 24.40 -31.58 26.77
C GLY A 42 25.80 -31.81 26.24
N PHE A 43 26.61 -32.49 27.04
CA PHE A 43 27.94 -32.94 26.66
C PHE A 43 27.83 -34.20 25.82
N ILE A 44 28.62 -34.26 24.75
CA ILE A 44 28.74 -35.44 23.91
C ILE A 44 29.96 -36.22 24.38
N ASP A 45 29.84 -37.55 24.40
CA ASP A 45 30.92 -38.48 24.74
C ASP A 45 31.89 -38.62 23.57
N ASP A 46 32.52 -37.51 23.16
CA ASP A 46 33.60 -37.54 22.18
C ASP A 46 34.89 -37.87 22.95
N ASN A 47 35.82 -38.66 22.38
CA ASN A 47 37.12 -39.02 23.00
C ASN A 47 38.09 -37.82 23.20
N GLN A 48 37.55 -36.62 23.33
CA GLN A 48 38.23 -35.36 23.49
C GLN A 48 38.62 -35.14 24.96
N VAL A 49 39.81 -34.57 25.17
CA VAL A 49 40.39 -34.31 26.50
C VAL A 49 39.57 -33.31 27.33
N ALA A 50 38.69 -32.51 26.69
CA ALA A 50 37.84 -31.53 27.36
C ALA A 50 36.35 -31.71 26.99
N PRO A 51 35.44 -31.83 27.97
CA PRO A 51 34.00 -31.92 27.71
C PRO A 51 33.48 -30.60 27.13
N ARG A 52 32.88 -30.65 25.94
CA ARG A 52 32.26 -29.49 25.28
C ARG A 52 30.74 -29.62 25.27
N LEU A 53 30.05 -28.50 25.49
CA LEU A 53 28.60 -28.43 25.43
C LEU A 53 28.14 -28.35 23.98
N TYR A 54 27.26 -29.27 23.59
CA TYR A 54 26.65 -29.32 22.27
C TYR A 54 25.14 -29.15 22.34
N VAL A 55 24.60 -28.73 21.21
CA VAL A 55 23.18 -28.53 21.00
C VAL A 55 22.76 -29.29 19.75
N GLY A 56 21.81 -30.20 19.94
CA GLY A 56 21.13 -30.88 18.85
C GLY A 56 19.90 -30.08 18.43
N VAL A 57 19.85 -29.66 17.17
CA VAL A 57 18.77 -28.82 16.63
C VAL A 57 18.04 -29.59 15.52
N LYS A 58 16.71 -29.62 15.61
CA LYS A 58 15.84 -29.98 14.49
C LYS A 58 15.59 -28.74 13.66
N LEU A 59 16.12 -28.71 12.45
CA LEU A 59 15.96 -27.61 11.50
C LEU A 59 14.57 -27.63 10.87
N ASP A 60 14.07 -26.44 10.54
CA ASP A 60 12.79 -26.27 9.84
C ASP A 60 12.93 -26.67 8.37
N ASP A 61 14.05 -26.28 7.73
CA ASP A 61 14.37 -26.59 6.34
C ASP A 61 15.32 -27.80 6.22
N ASN A 62 15.24 -28.50 5.08
CA ASN A 62 16.19 -29.56 4.76
C ASN A 62 17.58 -28.96 4.42
N VAL A 63 18.62 -29.57 4.98
CA VAL A 63 20.01 -29.12 4.77
C VAL A 63 20.84 -30.16 4.02
N ASN A 64 20.18 -31.22 3.50
CA ASN A 64 20.87 -32.41 2.98
C ASN A 64 21.88 -32.99 3.99
N SER A 65 21.68 -32.70 5.27
CA SER A 65 22.47 -33.27 6.37
C SER A 65 22.10 -34.73 6.53
N LEU A 66 23.10 -35.62 6.53
CA LEU A 66 22.87 -37.06 6.68
C LEU A 66 22.39 -37.45 8.09
N THR A 67 22.36 -36.49 9.03
CA THR A 67 22.16 -36.78 10.45
C THR A 67 20.67 -36.81 10.80
N ASN A 68 20.22 -37.98 11.26
CA ASN A 68 18.88 -38.24 11.81
C ASN A 68 18.80 -38.03 13.33
N GLY A 69 19.66 -37.16 13.87
CA GLY A 69 19.93 -37.03 15.31
C GLY A 69 20.83 -38.13 15.89
N LEU A 70 21.51 -38.88 15.00
CA LEU A 70 22.64 -39.76 15.33
C LEU A 70 23.94 -38.97 15.18
N PHE A 71 24.80 -38.99 16.21
CA PHE A 71 26.10 -38.35 16.21
C PHE A 71 27.10 -39.34 16.84
N GLU A 72 28.21 -39.63 16.15
CA GLU A 72 29.23 -40.62 16.56
C GLU A 72 28.66 -41.99 17.00
N GLY A 73 27.65 -42.50 16.29
CA GLY A 73 27.05 -43.82 16.58
C GLY A 73 26.07 -43.86 17.76
N LYS A 74 25.93 -42.76 18.52
CA LYS A 74 24.94 -42.62 19.58
C LYS A 74 23.78 -41.73 19.13
N ARG A 75 22.56 -42.09 19.53
CA ARG A 75 21.36 -41.31 19.22
C ARG A 75 21.07 -40.32 20.34
N TYR A 76 21.09 -39.03 20.01
CA TYR A 76 20.81 -37.94 20.96
C TYR A 76 19.37 -37.43 20.83
N PHE A 77 18.84 -37.39 19.62
CA PHE A 77 17.46 -36.99 19.35
C PHE A 77 16.90 -37.68 18.10
N TYR A 78 15.60 -37.53 17.89
CA TYR A 78 14.91 -38.00 16.68
C TYR A 78 14.49 -36.81 15.82
N CYS A 79 14.81 -36.86 14.53
CA CYS A 79 14.37 -35.90 13.54
C CYS A 79 14.17 -36.58 12.17
N THR A 80 13.53 -35.86 11.25
CA THR A 80 13.43 -36.25 9.85
C THR A 80 14.83 -36.25 9.19
N PRO A 81 15.10 -37.16 8.25
CA PRO A 81 16.33 -37.14 7.46
C PRO A 81 16.54 -35.79 6.79
N GLY A 82 17.76 -35.29 6.78
CA GLY A 82 18.06 -33.96 6.24
C GLY A 82 17.80 -32.79 7.19
N HIS A 83 17.16 -33.00 8.35
CA HIS A 83 16.74 -31.93 9.26
C HIS A 83 17.46 -31.93 10.61
N GLY A 84 18.38 -32.86 10.85
CA GLY A 84 19.20 -32.87 12.05
C GLY A 84 20.51 -32.10 11.86
N ILE A 85 20.92 -31.39 12.91
CA ILE A 85 22.29 -30.89 13.03
C ILE A 85 22.75 -30.97 14.49
N MET A 86 24.03 -31.28 14.68
CA MET A 86 24.70 -31.23 15.97
C MET A 86 25.81 -30.17 15.88
N VAL A 87 25.78 -29.18 16.76
CA VAL A 87 26.75 -28.07 16.76
C VAL A 87 27.17 -27.68 18.18
N PRO A 88 28.37 -27.12 18.37
CA PRO A 88 28.78 -26.53 19.63
C PRO A 88 27.82 -25.44 20.10
N TYR A 89 27.61 -25.32 21.41
CA TYR A 89 26.72 -24.30 21.99
C TYR A 89 27.06 -22.87 21.53
N SER A 90 28.35 -22.57 21.30
CA SER A 90 28.84 -21.27 20.84
C SER A 90 28.34 -20.85 19.46
N GLU A 91 27.92 -21.80 18.63
CA GLU A 91 27.48 -21.54 17.24
C GLU A 91 25.97 -21.33 17.13
N VAL A 92 25.24 -21.53 18.23
CA VAL A 92 23.78 -21.45 18.25
C VAL A 92 23.32 -20.10 18.78
N LYS A 93 22.49 -19.40 18.00
CA LYS A 93 21.90 -18.12 18.39
C LYS A 93 20.45 -18.30 18.79
N ARG A 94 20.07 -17.85 19.99
CA ARG A 94 18.67 -17.90 20.45
C ARG A 94 17.84 -16.90 19.66
N LEU A 95 16.77 -17.37 19.01
CA LEU A 95 15.82 -16.48 18.35
C LEU A 95 14.85 -15.96 19.39
N ARG A 96 14.77 -14.63 19.53
CA ARG A 96 13.73 -14.01 20.36
C ARG A 96 12.37 -14.36 19.76
N ARG A 97 11.41 -14.71 20.63
CA ARG A 97 10.02 -14.82 20.21
C ARG A 97 9.63 -13.47 19.61
N TYR A 98 9.01 -13.51 18.43
CA TYR A 98 8.36 -12.33 17.88
C TYR A 98 7.34 -11.84 18.92
N VAL A 99 7.64 -10.73 19.59
CA VAL A 99 6.66 -10.06 20.43
C VAL A 99 5.62 -9.55 19.46
N LYS A 100 4.39 -10.03 19.57
CA LYS A 100 3.27 -9.41 18.86
C LYS A 100 3.26 -7.95 19.29
N VAL A 101 3.69 -7.07 18.39
CA VAL A 101 3.57 -5.64 18.62
C VAL A 101 2.10 -5.37 18.91
N PRO A 102 1.77 -4.59 19.98
CA PRO A 102 0.40 -4.22 20.21
C PRO A 102 -0.15 -3.58 18.94
N SER A 103 -1.39 -3.91 18.58
CA SER A 103 -2.02 -3.32 17.41
C SER A 103 -1.96 -1.80 17.55
N LEU A 104 -1.45 -1.13 16.51
CA LEU A 104 -1.38 0.32 16.41
C LEU A 104 -2.79 0.91 16.31
N THR A 105 -3.56 0.80 17.38
CA THR A 105 -4.99 1.09 17.48
C THR A 105 -5.30 2.59 17.45
N ALA A 106 -4.27 3.43 17.54
CA ALA A 106 -4.36 4.89 17.54
C ALA A 106 -3.98 5.55 16.19
N ASN A 107 -3.71 4.78 15.14
CA ASN A 107 -3.41 5.36 13.83
C ASN A 107 -4.70 5.70 13.06
N SER A 108 -5.02 6.98 12.91
CA SER A 108 -6.19 7.42 12.12
C SER A 108 -6.09 7.03 10.63
N MET A 109 -4.87 6.77 10.14
CA MET A 109 -4.61 6.32 8.77
C MET A 109 -4.97 4.85 8.54
N PHE A 110 -5.02 4.03 9.60
CA PHE A 110 -5.34 2.60 9.53
C PHE A 110 -6.27 2.20 10.70
N PRO A 111 -7.56 2.59 10.64
CA PRO A 111 -8.52 2.25 11.69
C PRO A 111 -8.72 0.74 11.82
N SER A 112 -9.07 0.30 13.03
CA SER A 112 -9.40 -1.10 13.29
C SER A 112 -10.59 -1.54 12.44
N TRP A 113 -10.61 -2.82 12.01
CA TRP A 113 -11.74 -3.38 11.26
C TRP A 113 -13.08 -3.19 11.97
N GLN A 114 -13.08 -3.26 13.31
CA GLN A 114 -14.28 -3.00 14.12
C GLN A 114 -14.78 -1.55 13.96
N GLN A 115 -13.87 -0.56 13.98
CA GLN A 115 -14.19 0.85 13.77
C GLN A 115 -14.73 1.10 12.35
N VAL A 116 -14.10 0.49 11.33
CA VAL A 116 -14.58 0.60 9.94
C VAL A 116 -15.98 -0.01 9.80
N ARG A 117 -16.21 -1.18 10.38
CA ARG A 117 -17.51 -1.85 10.35
C ARG A 117 -18.59 -1.03 11.04
N GLN A 118 -18.29 -0.45 12.20
CA GLN A 118 -19.21 0.41 12.93
C GLN A 118 -19.51 1.69 12.13
N GLY A 119 -18.49 2.37 11.60
CA GLY A 119 -18.68 3.57 10.77
C GLY A 119 -19.48 3.30 9.49
N ARG A 120 -19.36 2.11 8.88
CA ARG A 120 -20.21 1.69 7.76
C ARG A 120 -21.67 1.52 8.17
N LYS A 121 -21.93 0.90 9.33
CA LYS A 121 -23.28 0.69 9.87
C LYS A 121 -23.96 2.02 10.19
N GLU A 122 -23.28 2.90 10.92
CA GLU A 122 -23.79 4.23 11.29
C GLU A 122 -24.10 5.09 10.06
N ARG A 123 -23.23 5.03 9.03
CA ARG A 123 -23.49 5.71 7.76
C ARG A 123 -24.75 5.17 7.07
N GLN A 124 -24.94 3.85 7.07
CA GLN A 124 -26.11 3.22 6.48
C GLN A 124 -27.40 3.62 7.22
N GLU A 125 -27.39 3.63 8.56
CA GLU A 125 -28.53 4.05 9.38
C GLU A 125 -28.89 5.53 9.14
N LYS A 126 -27.89 6.40 9.00
CA LYS A 126 -28.09 7.81 8.63
C LYS A 126 -28.71 7.96 7.24
N LEU A 127 -28.23 7.19 6.25
CA LEU A 127 -28.84 7.15 4.91
C LEU A 127 -30.28 6.65 4.97
N ASP A 128 -30.53 5.54 5.66
CA ASP A 128 -31.86 4.94 5.75
C ASP A 128 -32.86 5.88 6.43
N SER A 129 -32.46 6.56 7.52
CA SER A 129 -33.30 7.56 8.18
C SER A 129 -33.63 8.76 7.27
N PHE A 130 -32.66 9.26 6.50
CA PHE A 130 -32.86 10.35 5.54
C PHE A 130 -33.88 9.98 4.45
N TYR A 131 -33.73 8.79 3.86
CA TYR A 131 -34.63 8.28 2.82
C TYR A 131 -36.04 7.98 3.34
N ARG A 132 -36.13 7.40 4.55
CA ARG A 132 -37.40 7.16 5.23
C ARG A 132 -38.18 8.45 5.50
N ALA A 133 -37.50 9.51 5.92
CA ALA A 133 -38.12 10.81 6.18
C ALA A 133 -38.66 11.48 4.90
N ARG A 134 -38.13 11.12 3.73
CA ARG A 134 -38.49 11.73 2.44
C ARG A 134 -39.37 10.83 1.57
N SER A 135 -39.83 9.69 2.09
CA SER A 135 -40.64 8.71 1.35
C SER A 135 -40.04 8.31 0.00
N CYS A 136 -38.72 8.27 -0.11
CA CYS A 136 -37.99 7.89 -1.31
C CYS A 136 -36.95 6.83 -0.98
N SER A 137 -36.75 5.84 -1.87
CA SER A 137 -35.84 4.71 -1.64
C SER A 137 -34.50 4.91 -2.37
N PRO A 138 -33.36 4.52 -1.78
CA PRO A 138 -32.08 4.48 -2.49
C PRO A 138 -32.02 3.39 -3.57
N ARG A 139 -33.00 2.48 -3.62
CA ARG A 139 -33.06 1.42 -4.64
C ARG A 139 -33.98 1.83 -5.79
N CYS A 140 -33.46 2.60 -6.72
CA CYS A 140 -33.88 2.50 -8.12
C CYS A 140 -32.90 1.59 -8.86
N ARG A 141 -33.10 0.28 -8.70
CA ARG A 141 -32.70 -0.70 -9.72
C ARG A 141 -33.98 -1.34 -10.21
N ASP A 142 -34.71 -0.59 -11.03
CA ASP A 142 -35.83 -1.13 -11.79
C ASP A 142 -35.24 -1.93 -12.96
N SER A 143 -35.18 -3.25 -12.80
CA SER A 143 -34.70 -4.18 -13.83
C SER A 143 -35.72 -4.42 -14.96
N SER A 144 -36.81 -3.65 -15.03
CA SER A 144 -37.85 -3.82 -16.06
C SER A 144 -37.85 -2.76 -17.16
N ARG A 145 -37.04 -1.70 -17.09
CA ARG A 145 -36.91 -0.72 -18.17
C ARG A 145 -35.64 -0.95 -18.99
N ARG A 146 -35.82 -1.51 -20.20
CA ARG A 146 -34.76 -1.55 -21.22
C ARG A 146 -34.22 -0.13 -21.44
N PRO A 147 -32.90 0.08 -21.53
CA PRO A 147 -32.35 1.41 -21.73
C PRO A 147 -32.67 1.85 -23.16
N VAL A 148 -33.59 2.80 -23.30
CA VAL A 148 -33.72 3.56 -24.55
C VAL A 148 -32.45 4.40 -24.66
N ARG A 149 -31.69 4.16 -25.73
CA ARG A 149 -30.51 4.93 -26.07
C ARG A 149 -30.96 6.32 -26.52
N HIS A 150 -31.00 7.29 -25.61
CA HIS A 150 -30.87 8.69 -25.98
C HIS A 150 -29.57 9.23 -25.40
N ALA A 151 -28.64 9.51 -26.31
CA ALA A 151 -27.40 10.19 -26.03
C ALA A 151 -27.67 11.69 -25.92
N SER A 152 -27.97 12.19 -24.72
CA SER A 152 -27.75 13.60 -24.36
C SER A 152 -28.02 13.82 -22.87
N SER A 153 -27.14 14.59 -22.22
CA SER A 153 -27.24 15.09 -20.83
C SER A 153 -26.90 14.14 -19.67
N PHE A 154 -25.69 13.59 -19.66
CA PHE A 154 -25.05 12.99 -18.48
C PHE A 154 -24.58 14.06 -17.46
N HIS A 155 -25.49 14.89 -16.95
CA HIS A 155 -25.14 15.92 -15.95
C HIS A 155 -25.97 15.94 -14.66
N HIS A 156 -26.88 14.98 -14.42
CA HIS A 156 -27.79 15.09 -13.29
C HIS A 156 -27.89 13.87 -12.36
N SER A 157 -26.77 13.18 -12.09
CA SER A 157 -26.73 12.12 -11.06
C SER A 157 -25.65 12.28 -9.99
N ASN A 158 -24.80 13.31 -10.07
CA ASN A 158 -23.72 13.53 -9.10
C ASN A 158 -24.03 14.60 -8.04
N GLU A 159 -25.11 15.36 -8.20
CA GLU A 159 -25.45 16.45 -7.28
C GLU A 159 -26.16 15.94 -6.00
N TYR A 160 -26.85 14.80 -6.08
CA TYR A 160 -27.69 14.27 -4.99
C TYR A 160 -26.94 13.59 -3.83
N LEU A 161 -25.71 13.11 -4.05
CA LEU A 161 -24.89 12.53 -2.98
C LEU A 161 -24.08 13.59 -2.20
N SER A 162 -24.07 14.85 -2.65
CA SER A 162 -23.18 15.89 -2.15
C SER A 162 -23.75 16.77 -1.03
N ARG A 163 -25.01 16.57 -0.62
CA ARG A 163 -25.65 17.47 0.36
C ARG A 163 -25.55 17.05 1.83
N PHE A 164 -24.98 15.89 2.19
CA PHE A 164 -25.01 15.45 3.60
C PHE A 164 -23.80 14.66 4.13
N THR A 165 -22.57 14.96 3.70
CA THR A 165 -21.39 14.58 4.49
C THR A 165 -20.38 15.74 4.52
N ASN A 166 -20.51 16.61 5.53
CA ASN A 166 -19.41 17.51 5.94
C ASN A 166 -18.24 16.73 6.57
N ASP A 167 -18.06 15.46 6.18
CA ASP A 167 -16.99 14.60 6.64
C ASP A 167 -15.76 14.86 5.76
N LYS A 168 -14.77 15.54 6.33
CA LYS A 168 -13.49 15.86 5.67
C LYS A 168 -12.75 14.61 5.17
N ASN A 169 -13.14 13.41 5.64
CA ASN A 169 -12.55 12.14 5.24
C ASN A 169 -13.37 11.34 4.22
N ASP A 170 -14.47 11.88 3.69
CA ASP A 170 -15.24 11.22 2.63
C ASP A 170 -14.42 11.10 1.33
N VAL A 171 -14.38 9.89 0.77
CA VAL A 171 -13.65 9.58 -0.46
C VAL A 171 -14.21 10.37 -1.64
N ALA A 172 -15.55 10.53 -1.70
CA ALA A 172 -16.18 11.28 -2.78
C ALA A 172 -15.83 12.78 -2.74
N TYR A 173 -15.69 13.35 -1.54
CA TYR A 173 -15.27 14.74 -1.36
C TYR A 173 -13.80 14.95 -1.74
N LYS A 174 -12.93 14.03 -1.31
CA LYS A 174 -11.50 14.04 -1.66
C LYS A 174 -11.28 13.89 -3.17
N ASP A 175 -12.03 13.01 -3.84
CA ASP A 175 -11.97 12.84 -5.29
C ASP A 175 -12.45 14.09 -6.04
N LYS A 176 -13.50 14.75 -5.56
CA LYS A 176 -13.98 16.02 -6.13
C LYS A 176 -12.93 17.13 -6.03
N LEU A 177 -12.30 17.30 -4.87
CA LEU A 177 -11.24 18.28 -4.66
C LEU A 177 -10.02 17.99 -5.54
N LYS A 178 -9.64 16.71 -5.64
CA LYS A 178 -8.54 16.29 -6.50
C LYS A 178 -8.82 16.61 -7.98
N TYR A 179 -10.02 16.30 -8.46
CA TYR A 179 -10.42 16.57 -9.84
C TYR A 179 -10.45 18.07 -10.15
N GLN A 180 -10.94 18.90 -9.21
CA GLN A 180 -10.90 20.37 -9.34
C GLN A 180 -9.46 20.88 -9.44
N SER A 181 -8.57 20.44 -8.55
CA SER A 181 -7.16 20.83 -8.57
C SER A 181 -6.44 20.40 -9.86
N GLU A 182 -6.71 19.20 -10.36
CA GLU A 182 -6.12 18.69 -11.61
C GLU A 182 -6.62 19.48 -12.83
N ARG A 183 -7.91 19.85 -12.84
CA ARG A 183 -8.48 20.69 -13.88
C ARG A 183 -7.87 22.09 -13.89
N GLU A 184 -7.77 22.73 -12.73
CA GLU A 184 -7.13 24.05 -12.60
C GLU A 184 -5.67 24.00 -13.05
N LYS A 185 -4.91 22.96 -12.67
CA LYS A 185 -3.54 22.75 -13.15
C LYS A 185 -3.48 22.63 -14.66
N ARG A 186 -4.39 21.86 -15.26
CA ARG A 186 -4.46 21.70 -16.72
C ARG A 186 -4.77 23.02 -17.42
N GLU A 187 -5.74 23.78 -16.91
CA GLU A 187 -6.09 25.11 -17.43
C GLU A 187 -4.93 26.10 -17.30
N THR A 188 -4.16 26.05 -16.20
CA THR A 188 -2.96 26.89 -16.05
C THR A 188 -1.82 26.48 -17.00
N LEU A 189 -1.65 25.18 -17.24
CA LEU A 189 -0.63 24.66 -18.14
C LEU A 189 -0.95 25.04 -19.60
N GLU A 190 -2.22 24.93 -19.98
CA GLU A 190 -2.71 25.33 -21.30
C GLU A 190 -2.49 26.82 -21.55
N LYS A 191 -2.82 27.68 -20.57
CA LYS A 191 -2.52 29.12 -20.64
C LYS A 191 -1.02 29.43 -20.79
N LEU A 192 -0.16 28.68 -20.09
CA LEU A 192 1.29 28.84 -20.20
C LEU A 192 1.81 28.43 -21.59
N ASP A 193 1.27 27.37 -22.16
CA ASP A 193 1.67 26.92 -23.50
C ASP A 193 1.15 27.86 -24.60
N GLU A 194 -0.06 28.39 -24.45
CA GLU A 194 -0.58 29.49 -25.28
C GLU A 194 0.33 30.73 -25.19
N GLU A 195 0.71 31.15 -23.99
CA GLU A 195 1.58 32.31 -23.79
C GLU A 195 2.95 32.11 -24.45
N LYS A 196 3.55 30.92 -24.30
CA LYS A 196 4.81 30.57 -24.98
C LYS A 196 4.65 30.59 -26.50
N SER A 197 3.55 30.05 -27.03
CA SER A 197 3.26 30.05 -28.47
C SER A 197 3.17 31.48 -28.99
N MET A 198 2.35 32.31 -28.33
CA MET A 198 2.20 33.73 -28.66
C MET A 198 3.53 34.50 -28.59
N ARG A 199 4.38 34.19 -27.59
CA ARG A 199 5.71 34.82 -27.45
C ARG A 199 6.63 34.43 -28.60
N LYS A 200 6.60 33.17 -29.05
CA LYS A 200 7.37 32.66 -30.19
C LYS A 200 6.91 33.30 -31.50
N GLU A 201 5.60 33.42 -31.71
CA GLU A 201 5.02 34.12 -32.86
C GLU A 201 5.39 35.60 -32.88
N LYS A 202 5.27 36.30 -31.73
CA LYS A 202 5.70 37.71 -31.61
C LYS A 202 7.18 37.87 -31.98
N GLN A 203 8.03 36.94 -31.58
CA GLN A 203 9.45 36.93 -31.98
C GLN A 203 9.64 36.69 -33.47
N GLY A 204 8.87 35.79 -34.10
CA GLY A 204 8.90 35.56 -35.55
C GLY A 204 8.48 36.80 -36.35
N LEU A 205 7.37 37.44 -35.96
CA LEU A 205 6.89 38.68 -36.57
C LEU A 205 7.90 39.83 -36.42
N LYS A 206 8.53 39.98 -35.26
CA LYS A 206 9.60 40.97 -35.05
C LYS A 206 10.81 40.74 -35.96
N LYS A 207 11.14 39.49 -36.30
CA LYS A 207 12.21 39.17 -37.26
C LYS A 207 11.84 39.57 -38.70
N LEU A 208 10.57 39.43 -39.08
CA LEU A 208 10.09 39.71 -40.44
C LEU A 208 9.84 41.20 -40.70
N PHE A 209 9.27 41.92 -39.72
CA PHE A 209 8.81 43.30 -39.89
C PHE A 209 9.65 44.34 -39.14
N GLY A 210 10.72 43.92 -38.46
CA GLY A 210 11.61 44.77 -37.67
C GLY A 210 11.13 45.01 -36.23
N SER A 211 11.94 45.75 -35.45
CA SER A 211 11.76 45.90 -33.99
C SER A 211 10.98 47.15 -33.54
N GLY A 212 10.42 47.94 -34.46
CA GLY A 212 9.77 49.22 -34.13
C GLY A 212 8.33 49.09 -33.58
N GLU A 213 7.82 50.17 -32.99
CA GLU A 213 6.44 50.26 -32.45
C GLU A 213 5.36 49.87 -33.46
N ARG A 214 5.59 50.17 -34.75
CA ARG A 214 4.67 49.81 -35.84
C ARG A 214 4.47 48.30 -35.96
N ALA A 215 5.51 47.50 -35.72
CA ALA A 215 5.43 46.04 -35.77
C ALA A 215 4.68 45.47 -34.56
N GLU A 216 4.78 46.11 -33.39
CA GLU A 216 4.03 45.70 -32.20
C GLU A 216 2.53 45.97 -32.35
N ARG A 217 2.16 47.16 -32.85
CA ARG A 217 0.75 47.49 -33.14
C ARG A 217 0.16 46.53 -34.17
N LEU A 218 0.92 46.17 -35.22
CA LEU A 218 0.47 45.19 -36.22
C LEU A 218 0.23 43.81 -35.60
N HIS A 219 1.14 43.34 -34.74
CA HIS A 219 0.97 42.06 -34.04
C HIS A 219 -0.29 42.04 -33.16
N GLU A 220 -0.54 43.12 -32.40
CA GLU A 220 -1.75 43.22 -31.58
C GLU A 220 -3.03 43.22 -32.42
N THR A 221 -3.04 43.94 -33.55
CA THR A 221 -4.19 43.95 -34.46
C THR A 221 -4.46 42.57 -35.06
N LEU A 222 -3.42 41.84 -35.50
CA LEU A 222 -3.56 40.48 -36.02
C LEU A 222 -4.07 39.51 -34.95
N LYS A 223 -3.56 39.60 -33.72
CA LYS A 223 -4.03 38.79 -32.58
C LYS A 223 -5.51 39.04 -32.27
N TYR A 224 -5.97 40.29 -32.39
CA TYR A 224 -7.37 40.64 -32.16
C TYR A 224 -8.28 40.09 -33.26
N LEU A 225 -7.87 40.22 -34.53
CA LEU A 225 -8.60 39.68 -35.68
C LEU A 225 -8.72 38.16 -35.62
N GLN A 226 -7.64 37.46 -35.25
CA GLN A 226 -7.65 36.00 -35.11
C GLN A 226 -8.61 35.53 -34.01
N ARG A 227 -8.57 36.15 -32.82
CA ARG A 227 -9.53 35.85 -31.74
C ARG A 227 -10.97 36.14 -32.14
N GLY A 228 -11.20 37.21 -32.91
CA GLY A 228 -12.52 37.52 -33.46
C GLY A 228 -13.03 36.44 -34.42
N TYR A 229 -12.16 35.94 -35.29
CA TYR A 229 -12.48 34.87 -36.24
C TYR A 229 -12.82 33.55 -35.52
N GLU A 230 -11.97 33.12 -34.57
CA GLU A 230 -12.18 31.89 -33.79
C GLU A 230 -13.50 31.93 -33.00
N LYS A 231 -13.79 33.08 -32.37
CA LYS A 231 -15.05 33.28 -31.64
C LYS A 231 -16.27 33.18 -32.55
N GLY A 232 -16.20 33.74 -33.75
CA GLY A 232 -17.27 33.65 -34.74
C GLY A 232 -17.52 32.21 -35.22
N GLU A 233 -16.46 31.43 -35.43
CA GLU A 233 -16.56 30.02 -35.80
C GLU A 233 -17.17 29.16 -34.66
N GLU A 234 -16.78 29.42 -33.41
CA GLU A 234 -17.41 28.75 -32.25
C GLU A 234 -18.91 29.05 -32.15
N GLU A 235 -19.32 30.30 -32.39
CA GLU A 235 -20.73 30.70 -32.37
C GLU A 235 -21.53 30.05 -33.51
N ARG A 236 -20.95 29.91 -34.71
CA ARG A 236 -21.56 29.15 -35.82
C ARG A 236 -21.73 27.68 -35.46
N LEU A 237 -20.69 27.05 -34.90
CA LEU A 237 -20.72 25.64 -34.49
C LEU A 237 -21.76 25.38 -33.39
N LYS A 238 -21.88 26.29 -32.42
CA LYS A 238 -22.95 26.22 -31.40
C LYS A 238 -24.34 26.33 -32.03
N SER A 239 -24.53 27.28 -32.95
CA SER A 239 -25.81 27.48 -33.63
C SER A 239 -26.22 26.27 -34.49
N GLN A 240 -25.28 25.63 -35.18
CA GLN A 240 -25.53 24.40 -35.93
C GLN A 240 -25.87 23.20 -35.03
N ARG A 241 -25.22 23.07 -33.86
CA ARG A 241 -25.56 22.02 -32.87
C ARG A 241 -26.95 22.21 -32.28
N HIS A 242 -27.37 23.46 -32.04
CA HIS A 242 -28.72 23.75 -31.59
C HIS A 242 -29.75 23.38 -32.66
N HIS A 243 -29.53 23.69 -33.93
CA HIS A 243 -30.43 23.26 -35.00
C HIS A 243 -30.49 21.73 -35.18
N ALA A 244 -29.35 21.03 -35.12
CA ALA A 244 -29.32 19.56 -35.24
C ALA A 244 -29.99 18.82 -34.07
N SER A 245 -30.22 19.48 -32.93
CA SER A 245 -30.91 18.89 -31.78
C SER A 245 -32.44 19.00 -31.83
N PHE A 246 -33.00 19.84 -32.71
CA PHE A 246 -34.45 19.99 -32.89
C PHE A 246 -35.04 19.05 -33.97
N ASP A 247 -34.23 18.46 -34.84
CA ASP A 247 -34.68 17.59 -35.94
C ASP A 247 -34.74 16.08 -35.57
N VAL A 248 -34.58 15.71 -34.29
CA VAL A 248 -34.57 14.30 -33.84
C VAL A 248 -35.86 13.88 -33.09
N ASP A 249 -36.81 14.81 -32.91
CA ASP A 249 -38.08 14.57 -32.20
C ASP A 249 -39.33 14.71 -33.12
N LEU A 250 -39.31 14.06 -34.29
CA LEU A 250 -40.49 13.83 -35.15
C LEU A 250 -40.56 12.37 -35.63
#